data_AF-A0A0P0GBH9-F1
#
_entry.id   AF-A0A0P0GBH9-F1
#
_cell.length_a   1.000
_cell.length_b   1.000
_cell.length_c   1.000
_cell.angle_alpha   90.00
_cell.angle_beta   90.00
_cell.angle_gamma   90.00
#
_symmetry.space_group_name_H-M   'P 1'
#
loop_
_entity.id
_entity.type
_entity.pdbx_description
1 polymer ?
#
loop_
_entity_poly.entity_id
_entity_poly.type
_entity_poly.pdbx_seq_one_letter_code
_entity_poly.pdbx_strand_id
1 'polypeptide(L)'
;MKKILFLMTAALMIIGCSSDDDNNNSDEGEQIDFHFDKKEITATYGEDLLIELMGIAPSKCNIYSSDEFILDVSNNNDKIKIVPHYAGNALVIAEYKNVKDTCNVKVKPTLSYAEEPILTLGTSRSEVKKQMSQYQHSGTVGGYTGEDYFFNTKSKVCYQFDTNDKLIAIKQELTKSSYGINRVKEGLSQRYKQTSHSNNVYWYSHPNIMTVRVEEQVSKVYVWFAKDAVIMEQCYPW
;
A
#
# COMPACT_ATOMS: atom_id res chain seq x y z
N MET A 1 24.41 -36.47 -23.65
CA MET A 1 23.90 -37.82 -23.30
C MET A 1 23.05 -37.63 -22.04
N LYS A 2 21.77 -37.94 -21.90
CA LYS A 2 20.75 -38.66 -22.68
C LYS A 2 19.52 -37.75 -22.82
N LYS A 3 18.92 -37.74 -24.01
CA LYS A 3 17.59 -37.18 -24.27
C LYS A 3 16.57 -38.28 -23.95
N ILE A 4 15.49 -37.97 -23.23
CA ILE A 4 14.31 -38.84 -23.19
C ILE A 4 13.14 -38.03 -23.70
N LEU A 5 12.74 -38.44 -24.90
CA LEU A 5 11.57 -38.09 -25.68
C LEU A 5 10.50 -39.14 -25.34
N PHE A 6 9.27 -38.74 -25.02
CA PHE A 6 8.09 -39.62 -25.08
C PHE A 6 6.86 -38.73 -25.30
N LEU A 7 6.42 -38.55 -26.55
CA LEU A 7 5.46 -39.35 -27.35
C LEU A 7 4.01 -38.91 -27.16
N MET A 8 3.48 -38.31 -28.22
CA MET A 8 2.07 -38.12 -28.53
C MET A 8 1.32 -39.46 -28.55
N THR A 9 0.08 -39.45 -28.05
CA THR A 9 -0.98 -40.29 -28.63
C THR A 9 -2.31 -39.56 -28.48
N ALA A 10 -2.82 -39.09 -29.62
CA ALA A 10 -4.23 -38.83 -29.81
C ALA A 10 -4.89 -40.14 -30.29
N ALA A 11 -6.00 -40.53 -29.68
CA ALA A 11 -6.94 -41.49 -30.27
C ALA A 11 -8.36 -41.11 -29.80
N LEU A 12 -9.13 -40.58 -30.75
CA LEU A 12 -10.58 -40.52 -30.70
C LEU A 12 -11.16 -41.93 -30.61
N MET A 13 -12.12 -42.14 -29.73
CA MET A 13 -13.19 -43.12 -29.95
C MET A 13 -14.53 -42.48 -29.58
N ILE A 14 -15.31 -42.23 -30.62
CA ILE A 14 -16.77 -42.09 -30.58
C ILE A 14 -17.34 -43.51 -30.63
N ILE A 15 -18.51 -43.71 -30.00
CA ILE A 15 -19.60 -44.71 -30.16
C ILE A 15 -20.04 -45.11 -28.74
N GLY A 16 -21.31 -45.03 -28.32
CA GLY A 16 -22.54 -44.81 -29.07
C GLY A 16 -23.75 -44.60 -28.16
N CYS A 17 -24.86 -44.25 -28.79
CA CYS A 17 -26.18 -44.03 -28.21
C CYS A 17 -26.73 -45.28 -27.50
N SER A 18 -27.36 -45.09 -26.34
CA SER A 18 -28.50 -45.90 -25.92
C SER A 18 -29.38 -45.14 -24.91
N SER A 19 -30.65 -45.06 -25.29
CA SER A 19 -31.88 -45.05 -24.45
C SER A 19 -32.04 -44.02 -23.34
N ASP A 20 -32.98 -43.10 -23.61
CA ASP A 20 -34.13 -42.68 -22.79
C ASP A 20 -33.97 -42.46 -21.29
N ASP A 21 -34.48 -41.27 -20.91
CA ASP A 21 -34.87 -40.82 -19.57
C ASP A 21 -33.78 -40.86 -18.49
N ASP A 22 -33.17 -39.70 -18.24
CA ASP A 22 -33.19 -39.10 -16.91
C ASP A 22 -32.60 -37.68 -16.97
N ASN A 23 -33.48 -36.70 -16.82
CA ASN A 23 -33.30 -35.43 -16.11
C ASN A 23 -31.85 -34.96 -15.87
N ASN A 24 -31.11 -34.66 -16.93
CA ASN A 24 -29.86 -33.91 -16.84
C ASN A 24 -30.20 -32.44 -16.66
N ASN A 25 -30.52 -32.08 -15.42
CA ASN A 25 -30.26 -30.74 -14.91
C ASN A 25 -28.73 -30.59 -14.93
N SER A 26 -28.19 -30.25 -16.10
CA SER A 26 -26.84 -29.73 -16.21
C SER A 26 -26.84 -28.46 -15.38
N ASP A 27 -26.32 -28.59 -14.16
CA ASP A 27 -25.87 -27.52 -13.28
C ASP A 27 -24.73 -26.80 -14.02
N GLU A 28 -25.07 -26.14 -15.13
CA GLU A 28 -24.32 -25.01 -15.65
C GLU A 28 -24.43 -23.96 -14.57
N GLY A 29 -23.54 -24.06 -13.58
CA GLY A 29 -23.57 -23.28 -12.36
C GLY A 29 -23.83 -21.83 -12.72
N GLU A 30 -24.97 -21.32 -12.25
CA GLU A 30 -25.47 -19.97 -12.51
C GLU A 30 -24.29 -19.00 -12.50
N GLN A 31 -23.95 -18.44 -13.66
CA GLN A 31 -22.80 -17.54 -13.78
C GLN A 31 -23.12 -16.26 -12.99
N ILE A 32 -22.55 -16.17 -11.79
CA ILE A 32 -22.79 -15.04 -10.91
C ILE A 32 -21.90 -13.89 -11.33
N ASP A 33 -22.50 -12.90 -11.97
CA ASP A 33 -21.84 -11.63 -12.27
C ASP A 33 -22.16 -10.62 -11.18
N PHE A 34 -21.15 -10.25 -10.41
CA PHE A 34 -21.24 -9.17 -9.43
C PHE A 34 -20.02 -8.27 -9.54
N HIS A 35 -20.21 -6.98 -9.25
CA HIS A 35 -19.14 -6.01 -9.27
C HIS A 35 -19.41 -4.81 -8.36
N PHE A 36 -18.37 -4.16 -7.88
CA PHE A 36 -18.47 -2.85 -7.26
C PHE A 36 -18.97 -1.83 -8.28
N ASP A 37 -19.83 -0.91 -7.85
CA ASP A 37 -20.31 0.22 -8.66
C ASP A 37 -19.16 1.08 -9.19
N LYS A 38 -18.05 1.14 -8.43
CA LYS A 38 -16.83 1.86 -8.76
C LYS A 38 -15.61 0.97 -8.55
N LYS A 39 -14.65 1.04 -9.49
CA LYS A 39 -13.35 0.37 -9.35
C LYS A 39 -12.34 1.16 -8.53
N GLU A 40 -12.53 2.46 -8.38
CA GLU A 40 -11.68 3.33 -7.58
C GLU A 40 -12.52 4.39 -6.86
N ILE A 41 -12.23 4.64 -5.59
CA ILE A 41 -12.82 5.71 -4.79
C ILE A 41 -11.76 6.43 -3.96
N THR A 42 -12.06 7.67 -3.62
CA THR A 42 -11.29 8.45 -2.64
C THR A 42 -12.10 8.61 -1.37
N ALA A 43 -11.50 8.25 -0.24
CA ALA A 43 -12.03 8.47 1.10
C ALA A 43 -11.25 9.60 1.80
N THR A 44 -11.81 10.18 2.85
CA THR A 44 -11.10 11.10 3.75
C THR A 44 -10.82 10.39 5.07
N TYR A 45 -9.64 10.62 5.65
CA TYR A 45 -9.31 10.15 7.00
C TYR A 45 -10.42 10.50 8.01
N GLY A 46 -10.90 9.50 8.74
CA GLY A 46 -11.92 9.66 9.79
C GLY A 46 -13.34 9.91 9.28
N GLU A 47 -13.58 9.87 7.97
CA GLU A 47 -14.92 10.04 7.38
C GLU A 47 -15.40 8.72 6.78
N ASP A 48 -16.42 8.13 7.40
CA ASP A 48 -17.08 6.93 6.90
C ASP A 48 -17.76 7.20 5.55
N LEU A 49 -17.80 6.18 4.69
CA LEU A 49 -18.54 6.23 3.43
C LEU A 49 -19.20 4.89 3.10
N LEU A 50 -20.17 4.94 2.20
CA LEU A 50 -20.91 3.78 1.73
C LEU A 50 -20.65 3.58 0.23
N ILE A 51 -20.35 2.35 -0.17
CA ILE A 51 -20.28 1.92 -1.57
C ILE A 51 -21.27 0.80 -1.86
N GLU A 52 -21.54 0.57 -3.14
CA GLU A 52 -22.54 -0.38 -3.60
C GLU A 52 -21.89 -1.58 -4.30
N LEU A 53 -22.49 -2.74 -4.11
CA LEU A 53 -22.14 -3.99 -4.79
C LEU A 53 -23.33 -4.37 -5.66
N MET A 54 -23.11 -4.44 -6.97
CA MET A 54 -24.14 -4.74 -7.97
C MET A 54 -24.18 -6.24 -8.23
N GLY A 55 -25.37 -6.77 -8.51
CA GLY A 55 -25.58 -8.19 -8.88
C GLY A 55 -25.69 -9.16 -7.70
N ILE A 56 -25.25 -8.77 -6.49
CA ILE A 56 -25.39 -9.60 -5.29
C ILE A 56 -25.52 -8.73 -4.02
N ALA A 57 -26.32 -9.20 -3.06
CA ALA A 57 -26.41 -8.54 -1.77
C ALA A 57 -25.07 -8.67 -1.01
N PRO A 58 -24.49 -7.58 -0.45
CA PRO A 58 -23.25 -7.65 0.31
C PRO A 58 -23.26 -8.66 1.46
N SER A 59 -24.43 -8.99 2.02
CA SER A 59 -24.58 -9.94 3.12
C SER A 59 -24.31 -11.39 2.72
N LYS A 60 -24.28 -11.67 1.42
CA LYS A 60 -23.95 -12.99 0.87
C LYS A 60 -22.46 -13.14 0.56
N CYS A 61 -21.70 -12.04 0.50
CA CYS A 61 -20.30 -12.04 0.15
C CYS A 61 -19.42 -12.07 1.41
N ASN A 62 -18.23 -12.67 1.27
CA ASN A 62 -17.12 -12.36 2.17
C ASN A 62 -16.52 -11.02 1.74
N ILE A 63 -16.53 -10.02 2.61
CA ILE A 63 -16.07 -8.67 2.31
C ILE A 63 -14.98 -8.29 3.30
N TYR A 64 -13.81 -7.92 2.79
CA TYR A 64 -12.64 -7.61 3.61
C TYR A 64 -11.73 -6.58 2.93
N SER A 65 -10.88 -5.96 3.74
CA SER A 65 -9.84 -5.03 3.28
C SER A 65 -8.55 -5.80 3.01
N SER A 66 -7.78 -5.42 1.99
CA SER A 66 -6.40 -5.91 1.85
C SER A 66 -5.48 -5.37 2.94
N ASP A 67 -5.87 -4.31 3.63
CA ASP A 67 -5.11 -3.69 4.70
C ASP A 67 -6.05 -3.04 5.75
N GLU A 68 -6.35 -3.80 6.81
CA GLU A 68 -7.18 -3.35 7.93
C GLU A 68 -6.51 -2.25 8.76
N PHE A 69 -5.20 -2.04 8.62
CA PHE A 69 -4.58 -0.86 9.21
C PHE A 69 -5.14 0.40 8.54
N ILE A 70 -5.26 0.42 7.21
CA ILE A 70 -5.71 1.61 6.47
C ILE A 70 -7.22 1.83 6.63
N LEU A 71 -8.02 0.79 6.49
CA LEU A 71 -9.48 0.88 6.59
C LEU A 71 -10.10 -0.45 6.98
N ASP A 72 -11.22 -0.36 7.68
CA ASP A 72 -12.13 -1.49 7.91
C ASP A 72 -13.30 -1.45 6.93
N VAL A 73 -13.88 -2.63 6.70
CA VAL A 73 -15.10 -2.78 5.92
C VAL A 73 -16.14 -3.60 6.67
N SER A 74 -17.39 -3.21 6.53
CA SER A 74 -18.51 -3.96 7.09
C SER A 74 -19.75 -3.85 6.21
N ASN A 75 -20.68 -4.78 6.39
CA ASN A 75 -22.01 -4.63 5.80
C ASN A 75 -22.81 -3.55 6.56
N ASN A 76 -23.59 -2.75 5.83
CA ASN A 76 -24.58 -1.83 6.37
C ASN A 76 -25.80 -1.77 5.44
N ASN A 77 -26.83 -2.56 5.74
CA ASN A 77 -28.15 -2.51 5.10
C ASN A 77 -28.07 -2.39 3.57
N ASP A 78 -27.62 -3.47 2.92
CA ASP A 78 -27.41 -3.62 1.47
C ASP A 78 -26.28 -2.78 0.86
N LYS A 79 -25.55 -2.02 1.68
CA LYS A 79 -24.33 -1.32 1.27
C LYS A 79 -23.11 -1.83 2.02
N ILE A 80 -21.94 -1.47 1.51
CA ILE A 80 -20.66 -1.73 2.16
C ILE A 80 -20.21 -0.43 2.80
N LYS A 81 -20.07 -0.46 4.12
CA LYS A 81 -19.49 0.62 4.91
C LYS A 81 -17.98 0.49 4.91
N ILE A 82 -17.30 1.57 4.57
CA ILE A 82 -15.86 1.73 4.69
C ILE A 82 -15.59 2.71 5.84
N VAL A 83 -14.72 2.32 6.76
CA VAL A 83 -14.27 3.12 7.91
C VAL A 83 -12.77 3.38 7.75
N PRO A 84 -12.36 4.55 7.23
CA PRO A 84 -10.95 4.87 7.03
C PRO A 84 -10.25 5.26 8.34
N HIS A 85 -9.19 4.53 8.69
CA HIS A 85 -8.40 4.76 9.92
C HIS A 85 -7.12 5.53 9.67
N TYR A 86 -6.43 5.27 8.57
CA TYR A 86 -5.19 5.96 8.20
C TYR A 86 -5.15 6.24 6.70
N ALA A 87 -4.48 7.33 6.32
CA ALA A 87 -4.24 7.70 4.94
C ALA A 87 -3.28 6.70 4.27
N GLY A 88 -3.63 6.26 3.07
CA GLY A 88 -2.95 5.21 2.34
C GLY A 88 -3.83 4.64 1.23
N ASN A 89 -3.44 3.50 0.67
CA ASN A 89 -4.23 2.79 -0.33
C ASN A 89 -4.51 1.38 0.18
N ALA A 90 -5.75 0.92 0.01
CA ALA A 90 -6.15 -0.45 0.29
C ALA A 90 -7.18 -0.89 -0.75
N LEU A 91 -7.31 -2.20 -0.94
CA LEU A 91 -8.37 -2.79 -1.74
C LEU A 91 -9.52 -3.21 -0.84
N VAL A 92 -10.74 -2.87 -1.22
CA VAL A 92 -11.94 -3.53 -0.71
C VAL A 92 -12.25 -4.68 -1.65
N ILE A 93 -12.35 -5.87 -1.08
CA ILE A 93 -12.50 -7.12 -1.80
C ILE A 93 -13.86 -7.71 -1.43
N ALA A 94 -14.64 -8.09 -2.44
CA ALA A 94 -15.85 -8.88 -2.27
C ALA A 94 -15.65 -10.24 -2.96
N GLU A 95 -15.89 -11.32 -2.22
CA GLU A 95 -15.75 -12.69 -2.70
C GLU A 95 -17.05 -13.47 -2.49
N TYR A 96 -17.50 -14.14 -3.54
CA TYR A 96 -18.61 -15.08 -3.48
C TYR A 96 -18.32 -16.30 -4.36
N LYS A 97 -18.28 -17.47 -3.74
CA LYS A 97 -17.84 -18.73 -4.38
C LYS A 97 -16.46 -18.54 -5.04
N ASN A 98 -16.35 -18.71 -6.35
CA ASN A 98 -15.14 -18.58 -7.15
C ASN A 98 -15.00 -17.22 -7.85
N VAL A 99 -15.90 -16.27 -7.59
CA VAL A 99 -15.89 -14.93 -8.19
C VAL A 99 -15.43 -13.91 -7.15
N LYS A 100 -14.53 -13.04 -7.59
CA LYS A 100 -13.95 -11.96 -6.79
C LYS A 100 -14.02 -10.68 -7.59
N ASP A 101 -14.43 -9.60 -6.93
CA ASP A 101 -14.24 -8.25 -7.45
C ASP A 101 -13.51 -7.38 -6.43
N THR A 102 -12.93 -6.28 -6.90
CA THR A 102 -12.14 -5.38 -6.07
C THR A 102 -12.43 -3.91 -6.39
N CYS A 103 -12.47 -3.09 -5.34
CA CYS A 103 -12.50 -1.64 -5.41
C CYS A 103 -11.23 -1.07 -4.77
N ASN A 104 -10.47 -0.25 -5.50
CA ASN A 104 -9.33 0.47 -4.96
C ASN A 104 -9.79 1.67 -4.14
N VAL A 105 -9.33 1.78 -2.89
CA VAL A 105 -9.68 2.88 -1.99
C VAL A 105 -8.43 3.67 -1.63
N LYS A 106 -8.41 4.94 -2.03
CA LYS A 106 -7.39 5.90 -1.64
C LYS A 106 -7.90 6.75 -0.49
N VAL A 107 -7.37 6.52 0.71
CA VAL A 107 -7.68 7.34 1.90
C VAL A 107 -6.76 8.57 1.90
N LYS A 108 -7.35 9.75 1.77
CA LYS A 108 -6.63 11.03 1.83
C LYS A 108 -6.58 11.56 3.25
N PRO A 109 -5.43 12.11 3.68
CA PRO A 109 -5.34 12.85 4.92
C PRO A 109 -6.03 14.21 4.75
N THR A 110 -6.54 14.77 5.84
CA THR A 110 -7.04 16.15 5.89
C THR A 110 -5.90 17.16 6.00
N LEU A 111 -4.74 16.71 6.50
CA LEU A 111 -3.54 17.54 6.64
C LEU A 111 -2.36 16.98 5.84
N SER A 112 -1.87 17.82 4.91
CA SER A 112 -0.53 17.66 4.36
C SER A 112 0.49 18.40 5.22
N TYR A 113 1.46 17.67 5.77
CA TYR A 113 2.48 18.25 6.64
C TYR A 113 3.71 18.76 5.89
N ALA A 114 4.05 18.15 4.76
CA ALA A 114 5.14 18.50 3.88
C ALA A 114 4.90 17.85 2.51
N GLU A 115 5.80 18.09 1.57
CA GLU A 115 5.84 17.34 0.32
C GLU A 115 6.09 15.86 0.59
N GLU A 116 5.33 14.98 -0.05
CA GLU A 116 5.42 13.54 0.20
C GLU A 116 6.57 12.94 -0.60
N PRO A 117 7.56 12.29 0.06
CA PRO A 117 8.57 11.52 -0.64
C PRO A 117 7.99 10.22 -1.20
N ILE A 118 8.76 9.54 -2.05
CA ILE A 118 8.44 8.20 -2.51
C ILE A 118 8.64 7.24 -1.33
N LEU A 119 7.55 6.73 -0.78
CA LEU A 119 7.55 5.87 0.40
C LEU A 119 7.50 4.37 0.08
N THR A 120 7.47 4.01 -1.21
CA THR A 120 7.43 2.60 -1.65
C THR A 120 8.81 1.97 -1.54
N LEU A 121 9.12 1.42 -0.36
CA LEU A 121 10.34 0.65 -0.14
C LEU A 121 10.45 -0.50 -1.16
N GLY A 122 11.68 -0.84 -1.57
CA GLY A 122 11.96 -1.80 -2.63
C GLY A 122 11.87 -1.23 -4.06
N THR A 123 11.44 0.03 -4.23
CA THR A 123 11.50 0.71 -5.53
C THR A 123 12.95 0.84 -5.99
N SER A 124 13.20 0.68 -7.29
CA SER A 124 14.56 0.82 -7.82
C SER A 124 15.02 2.27 -7.82
N ARG A 125 16.32 2.48 -7.65
CA ARG A 125 16.95 3.80 -7.77
C ARG A 125 16.64 4.51 -9.08
N SER A 126 16.59 3.77 -10.19
CA SER A 126 16.21 4.34 -11.49
C SER A 126 14.79 4.87 -11.52
N GLU A 127 13.87 4.22 -10.80
CA GLU A 127 12.46 4.63 -10.75
C GLU A 127 12.28 5.85 -9.85
N VAL A 128 12.99 5.91 -8.71
CA VAL A 128 13.07 7.13 -7.89
C VAL A 128 13.57 8.32 -8.72
N LYS A 129 14.64 8.13 -9.51
CA LYS A 129 15.18 9.18 -10.39
C LYS A 129 14.21 9.70 -11.44
N LYS A 130 13.32 8.84 -11.97
CA LYS A 130 12.31 9.27 -12.95
C LYS A 130 11.24 10.14 -12.33
N GLN A 131 10.88 9.87 -11.08
CA GLN A 131 9.81 10.56 -10.37
C GLN A 131 10.29 11.84 -9.68
N MET A 132 11.59 11.92 -9.36
CA MET A 132 12.19 13.08 -8.72
C MET A 132 12.88 13.99 -9.75
N SER A 133 12.42 15.23 -9.89
CA SER A 133 12.88 16.16 -10.93
C SER A 133 14.14 16.97 -10.59
N GLN A 134 14.62 16.92 -9.34
CA GLN A 134 15.71 17.79 -8.84
C GLN A 134 16.78 17.00 -8.06
N TYR A 135 17.56 16.19 -8.79
CA TYR A 135 18.72 15.48 -8.26
C TYR A 135 19.89 16.46 -7.99
N GLN A 136 20.56 16.34 -6.84
CA GLN A 136 21.76 17.15 -6.57
C GLN A 136 23.02 16.35 -6.26
N HIS A 137 22.94 15.26 -5.50
CA HIS A 137 24.14 14.63 -4.96
C HIS A 137 23.94 13.14 -4.70
N SER A 138 24.98 12.33 -4.97
CA SER A 138 25.08 10.95 -4.50
C SER A 138 26.35 10.76 -3.68
N GLY A 139 26.23 10.06 -2.56
CA GLY A 139 27.35 9.58 -1.74
C GLY A 139 27.16 8.12 -1.35
N THR A 140 28.24 7.44 -0.99
CA THR A 140 28.20 6.05 -0.52
C THR A 140 28.83 5.95 0.86
N VAL A 141 28.10 5.41 1.85
CA VAL A 141 28.62 5.11 3.19
C VAL A 141 28.14 3.72 3.60
N GLY A 142 29.05 2.86 4.05
CA GLY A 142 28.70 1.52 4.56
C GLY A 142 28.10 0.56 3.52
N GLY A 143 28.31 0.78 2.22
CA GLY A 143 27.73 -0.03 1.14
C GLY A 143 26.34 0.43 0.67
N TYR A 144 25.77 1.46 1.31
CA TYR A 144 24.52 2.10 0.89
C TYR A 144 24.81 3.33 0.05
N THR A 145 24.03 3.53 -1.02
CA THR A 145 24.11 4.76 -1.81
C THR A 145 22.99 5.69 -1.38
N GLY A 146 23.37 6.86 -0.87
CA GLY A 146 22.46 7.95 -0.55
C GLY A 146 22.32 8.91 -1.73
N GLU A 147 21.10 9.31 -2.07
CA GLU A 147 20.83 10.33 -3.08
C GLU A 147 19.93 11.44 -2.52
N ASP A 148 20.38 12.68 -2.64
CA ASP A 148 19.67 13.87 -2.16
C ASP A 148 18.88 14.55 -3.28
N TYR A 149 17.64 14.91 -2.93
CA TYR A 149 16.71 15.65 -3.77
C TYR A 149 16.06 16.78 -2.99
N PHE A 150 15.78 17.88 -3.66
CA PHE A 150 15.07 19.01 -3.06
C PHE A 150 13.65 19.09 -3.60
N PHE A 151 12.70 19.27 -2.71
CA PHE A 151 11.37 19.73 -3.12
C PHE A 151 11.35 21.25 -3.24
N ASN A 152 12.05 21.94 -2.33
CA ASN A 152 12.24 23.38 -2.31
C ASN A 152 13.41 23.75 -1.37
N THR A 153 13.65 25.04 -1.14
CA THR A 153 14.73 25.53 -0.25
C THR A 153 14.55 25.21 1.23
N LYS A 154 13.39 24.68 1.61
CA LYS A 154 12.98 24.38 2.99
C LYS A 154 12.74 22.89 3.25
N SER A 155 12.72 22.06 2.20
CA SER A 155 12.38 20.63 2.24
C SER A 155 13.29 19.84 1.30
N LYS A 156 14.05 18.91 1.88
CA LYS A 156 14.95 18.00 1.16
C LYS A 156 14.67 16.57 1.57
N VAL A 157 14.91 15.62 0.68
CA VAL A 157 14.82 14.19 0.95
C VAL A 157 16.10 13.49 0.51
N CYS A 158 16.61 12.61 1.37
CA CYS A 158 17.68 11.68 1.10
C CYS A 158 17.09 10.28 0.97
N TYR A 159 17.28 9.62 -0.17
CA TYR A 159 16.92 8.22 -0.39
C TYR A 159 18.15 7.33 -0.23
N GLN A 160 18.02 6.23 0.52
CA GLN A 160 19.09 5.25 0.72
C GLN A 160 18.75 3.96 0.00
N PHE A 161 19.70 3.52 -0.82
CA PHE A 161 19.60 2.30 -1.61
C PHE A 161 20.55 1.23 -1.10
N ASP A 162 20.08 -0.02 -1.06
CA ASP A 162 20.91 -1.18 -0.78
C ASP A 162 21.84 -1.55 -1.95
N THR A 163 22.63 -2.60 -1.76
CA THR A 163 23.54 -3.15 -2.77
C THR A 163 22.84 -3.69 -4.03
N ASN A 164 21.52 -3.90 -3.98
CA ASN A 164 20.70 -4.32 -5.11
C ASN A 164 19.96 -3.14 -5.77
N ASP A 165 20.36 -1.90 -5.47
CA ASP A 165 19.73 -0.67 -5.96
C ASP A 165 18.25 -0.53 -5.57
N LYS A 166 17.86 -1.10 -4.41
CA LYS A 166 16.50 -1.03 -3.86
C LYS A 166 16.42 -0.02 -2.73
N LEU A 167 15.37 0.80 -2.76
CA LEU A 167 15.10 1.79 -1.72
C LEU A 167 14.82 1.10 -0.38
N ILE A 168 15.58 1.42 0.67
CA ILE A 168 15.44 0.79 1.99
C ILE A 168 15.15 1.78 3.11
N ALA A 169 15.56 3.04 2.96
CA ALA A 169 15.34 4.07 3.97
C ALA A 169 15.30 5.46 3.33
N ILE A 170 14.60 6.37 3.98
CA ILE A 170 14.36 7.74 3.51
C ILE A 170 14.56 8.68 4.70
N LYS A 171 15.23 9.80 4.49
CA LYS A 171 15.34 10.89 5.47
C LYS A 171 14.84 12.17 4.82
N GLN A 172 13.75 12.71 5.34
CA GLN A 172 13.27 14.03 5.00
C GLN A 172 13.79 15.05 6.01
N GLU A 173 14.38 16.12 5.53
CA GLU A 173 14.81 17.27 6.31
C GLU A 173 13.90 18.46 5.99
N LEU A 174 13.23 18.96 7.02
CA LEU A 174 12.30 20.06 6.95
C LEU A 174 12.83 21.25 7.76
N THR A 175 12.72 22.45 7.22
CA THR A 175 13.07 23.68 7.94
C THR A 175 11.97 24.03 8.93
N LYS A 176 12.29 24.07 10.23
CA LYS A 176 11.30 24.20 11.32
C LYS A 176 10.43 25.46 11.20
N SER A 177 10.97 26.57 10.71
CA SER A 177 10.22 27.82 10.49
C SER A 177 9.10 27.69 9.45
N SER A 178 9.20 26.71 8.55
CA SER A 178 8.21 26.43 7.50
C SER A 178 7.35 25.21 7.83
N TYR A 179 7.91 24.23 8.53
CA TYR A 179 7.27 22.96 8.87
C TYR A 179 7.44 22.71 10.37
N GLY A 180 6.56 23.31 11.18
CA GLY A 180 6.59 23.14 12.64
C GLY A 180 6.29 21.71 13.06
N ILE A 181 6.94 21.24 14.14
CA ILE A 181 6.84 19.85 14.62
C ILE A 181 5.40 19.38 14.86
N ASN A 182 4.53 20.26 15.38
CA ASN A 182 3.14 19.90 15.66
C ASN A 182 2.37 19.55 14.38
N ARG A 183 2.57 20.32 13.31
CA ARG A 183 1.96 20.05 12.00
C ARG A 183 2.49 18.73 11.40
N VAL A 184 3.79 18.47 11.57
CA VAL A 184 4.43 17.21 11.13
C VAL A 184 3.83 16.02 11.88
N LYS A 185 3.74 16.09 13.20
CA LYS A 185 3.13 15.05 14.03
C LYS A 185 1.68 14.79 13.65
N GLU A 186 0.88 15.85 13.48
CA GLU A 186 -0.53 15.73 13.12
C GLU A 186 -0.72 15.09 11.74
N GLY A 187 0.09 15.48 10.75
CA GLY A 187 0.04 14.85 9.43
C GLY A 187 0.49 13.38 9.45
N LEU A 188 1.50 13.05 10.26
CA LEU A 188 1.96 11.66 10.41
C LEU A 188 0.97 10.81 11.19
N SER A 189 0.27 11.36 12.20
CA SER A 189 -0.75 10.61 12.94
C SER A 189 -1.96 10.24 12.10
N GLN A 190 -2.20 10.96 10.99
CA GLN A 190 -3.21 10.57 10.00
C GLN A 190 -2.74 9.47 9.05
N ARG A 191 -1.46 9.09 9.06
CA ARG A 191 -0.87 8.07 8.15
C ARG A 191 -0.33 6.85 8.89
N TYR A 192 0.07 7.03 10.15
CA TYR A 192 0.78 6.03 10.95
C TYR A 192 0.32 6.05 12.39
N LYS A 193 0.41 4.90 13.05
CA LYS A 193 0.12 4.77 14.48
C LYS A 193 1.35 5.16 15.29
N GLN A 194 1.21 6.10 16.22
CA GLN A 194 2.29 6.42 17.15
C GLN A 194 2.56 5.21 18.08
N THR A 195 3.82 4.81 18.20
CA THR A 195 4.25 3.63 18.98
C THR A 195 4.98 4.02 20.25
N SER A 196 5.77 5.09 20.22
CA SER A 196 6.48 5.59 21.41
C SER A 196 6.89 7.06 21.25
N HIS A 197 7.33 7.65 22.35
CA HIS A 197 7.86 9.01 22.40
C HIS A 197 8.88 9.15 23.53
N SER A 198 9.96 9.87 23.28
CA SER A 198 10.91 10.32 24.30
C SER A 198 11.51 11.67 23.90
N ASN A 199 11.48 12.65 24.80
CA ASN A 199 12.05 13.99 24.62
C ASN A 199 11.57 14.70 23.34
N ASN A 200 12.42 14.79 22.32
CA ASN A 200 12.16 15.41 21.02
C ASN A 200 11.97 14.37 19.90
N VAL A 201 11.93 13.08 20.24
CA VAL A 201 11.83 11.95 19.30
C VAL A 201 10.46 11.28 19.42
N TYR A 202 9.81 11.05 18.28
CA TYR A 202 8.53 10.37 18.17
C TYR A 202 8.64 9.22 17.19
N TRP A 203 8.04 8.09 17.54
CA TRP A 203 8.01 6.91 16.69
C TRP A 203 6.59 6.58 16.26
N TYR A 204 6.43 6.24 15.00
CA TYR A 204 5.19 5.77 14.40
C TYR A 204 5.45 4.51 13.58
N SER A 205 4.39 3.78 13.25
CA SER A 205 4.46 2.60 12.40
C SER A 205 3.22 2.43 11.53
N HIS A 206 3.44 1.94 10.32
CA HIS A 206 2.50 1.09 9.60
C HIS A 206 2.97 -0.36 9.79
N PRO A 207 2.21 -1.22 10.49
CA PRO A 207 2.63 -2.58 10.82
C PRO A 207 3.14 -3.35 9.58
N ASN A 208 4.28 -4.01 9.73
CA ASN A 208 4.95 -4.83 8.70
C ASN A 208 5.40 -4.11 7.42
N ILE A 209 5.10 -2.81 7.29
CA ILE A 209 5.41 -2.02 6.09
C ILE A 209 6.50 -1.01 6.39
N MET A 210 6.34 -0.21 7.45
CA MET A 210 7.24 0.92 7.69
C MET A 210 7.23 1.40 9.14
N THR A 211 8.41 1.75 9.63
CA THR A 211 8.64 2.51 10.84
C THR A 211 9.01 3.94 10.48
N VAL A 212 8.47 4.90 11.23
CA VAL A 212 8.72 6.34 11.04
C VAL A 212 9.27 6.92 12.33
N ARG A 213 10.40 7.62 12.25
CA ARG A 213 10.99 8.39 13.35
C ARG A 213 10.87 9.86 13.02
N VAL A 214 10.50 10.68 14.00
CA VAL A 214 10.49 12.13 13.89
C VAL A 214 11.36 12.69 14.98
N GLU A 215 12.23 13.63 14.65
CA GLU A 215 13.05 14.34 15.63
C GLU A 215 13.00 15.84 15.36
N GLU A 216 12.73 16.60 16.42
CA GLU A 216 12.86 18.05 16.40
C GLU A 216 14.25 18.49 16.87
N GLN A 217 14.92 19.31 16.07
CA GLN A 217 16.15 20.00 16.43
C GLN A 217 15.93 21.53 16.39
N VAL A 218 16.97 22.29 16.75
CA VAL A 218 16.90 23.76 16.90
C VAL A 218 16.27 24.46 15.68
N SER A 219 16.68 24.09 14.47
CA SER A 219 16.23 24.74 13.22
C SER A 219 15.58 23.78 12.21
N LYS A 220 15.50 22.48 12.55
CA LYS A 220 15.08 21.42 11.63
C LYS A 220 14.09 20.48 12.30
N VAL A 221 13.21 19.91 11.48
CA VAL A 221 12.45 18.70 11.80
C VAL A 221 12.91 17.63 10.82
N TYR A 222 13.32 16.49 11.35
CA TYR A 222 13.70 15.35 10.54
C TYR A 222 12.63 14.27 10.63
N VAL A 223 12.32 13.66 9.49
CA VAL A 223 11.44 12.51 9.41
C VAL A 223 12.19 11.40 8.71
N TRP A 224 12.37 10.27 9.37
CA TRP A 224 12.98 9.09 8.80
C TRP A 224 11.94 8.01 8.58
N PHE A 225 12.09 7.30 7.48
CA PHE A 225 11.27 6.17 7.11
C PHE A 225 12.18 5.00 6.78
N ALA A 226 11.85 3.81 7.28
CA ALA A 226 12.52 2.57 6.93
C ALA A 226 11.58 1.39 7.22
N LYS A 227 11.92 0.19 6.75
CA LYS A 227 11.14 -1.01 7.05
C LYS A 227 11.01 -1.24 8.57
N ASP A 228 12.12 -1.06 9.27
CA ASP A 228 12.24 -1.23 10.72
C ASP A 228 13.31 -0.30 11.29
N ALA A 229 13.39 -0.25 12.63
CA ALA A 229 14.34 0.60 13.33
C ALA A 229 15.81 0.18 13.10
N VAL A 230 16.07 -1.09 12.82
CA VAL A 230 17.43 -1.61 12.61
C VAL A 230 18.00 -1.08 11.29
N ILE A 231 17.24 -1.17 10.20
CA ILE A 231 17.63 -0.57 8.92
C ILE A 231 17.78 0.94 9.06
N MET A 232 16.87 1.58 9.81
CA MET A 232 16.93 3.02 10.01
C MET A 232 18.23 3.46 10.71
N GLU A 233 18.65 2.74 11.75
CA GLU A 233 19.89 3.01 12.50
C GLU A 233 21.14 2.74 11.65
N GLN A 234 21.12 1.68 10.83
CA GLN A 234 22.21 1.38 9.89
C GLN A 234 22.43 2.49 8.86
N CYS A 235 21.34 3.03 8.31
CA CYS A 235 21.41 4.10 7.31
C CYS A 235 21.66 5.48 7.93
N TYR A 236 21.16 5.70 9.15
CA TYR A 236 21.15 7.01 9.80
C TYR A 236 21.46 6.87 11.30
N PRO A 237 22.71 6.60 11.69
CA PRO A 237 23.06 6.49 13.10
C PRO A 237 22.76 7.81 13.84
N TRP A 238 22.12 7.72 15.01
CA TRP A 238 21.73 8.86 15.86
C TRP A 238 22.22 8.69 17.30
#